data_AF-A0A8J6JHE4-F1
#
_entry.id   AF-A0A8J6JHE4-F1
#
_cell.length_a   1.000
_cell.length_b   1.000
_cell.length_c   1.000
_cell.angle_alpha   90.00
_cell.angle_beta   90.00
_cell.angle_gamma   90.00
#
_symmetry.space_group_name_H-M   'P 1'
#
loop_
_entity.id
_entity.type
_entity.pdbx_description
1 polymer ?
#
loop_
_entity_poly.entity_id
_entity_poly.type
_entity_poly.pdbx_seq_one_letter_code
_entity_poly.pdbx_strand_id
1 'polypeptide(L)'
;MIRDIMRDAAFLSRRAEPAGPADLPAAEDLLETLEAHRDGCVGMAANMIGVNKRLIAFDSEGTYMVMFNPEIVKKSEPYEAVEGCLSLSGARRTRRWRSIKVRYQNGAFQTRFKTFTGWTAQIIQHEIDHCDGILI
;
A
#
# COMPACT_ATOMS: atom_id res chain seq x y z
N MET A 1 -6.85 1.07 16.19
CA MET A 1 -6.65 2.44 16.69
C MET A 1 -6.02 3.31 15.60
N ILE A 2 -6.47 4.56 15.47
CA ILE A 2 -5.86 5.54 14.55
C ILE A 2 -4.40 5.81 14.97
N ARG A 3 -3.48 5.76 14.01
CA ARG A 3 -2.03 5.91 14.21
C ARG A 3 -1.51 7.22 13.63
N ASP A 4 -0.42 7.73 14.18
CA ASP A 4 0.31 8.87 13.62
C ASP A 4 1.00 8.49 12.29
N ILE A 5 1.04 9.45 11.36
CA ILE A 5 1.73 9.27 10.09
C ILE A 5 3.25 9.38 10.27
N MET A 6 3.95 8.31 9.93
CA MET A 6 5.40 8.20 9.92
C MET A 6 6.01 9.02 8.78
N ARG A 7 7.00 9.85 9.12
CA ARG A 7 7.71 10.74 8.16
C ARG A 7 9.23 10.55 8.18
N ASP A 8 9.74 9.62 8.99
CA ASP A 8 11.17 9.29 9.02
C ASP A 8 11.55 8.50 7.76
N ALA A 9 12.27 9.15 6.84
CA ALA A 9 12.74 8.53 5.60
C ALA A 9 13.64 7.30 5.85
N ALA A 10 14.45 7.30 6.90
CA ALA A 10 15.33 6.17 7.23
C ALA A 10 14.55 4.94 7.70
N PHE A 11 13.36 5.14 8.28
CA PHE A 11 12.43 4.05 8.56
C PHE A 11 11.67 3.62 7.31
N LEU A 12 11.12 4.58 6.56
CA LEU A 12 10.28 4.33 5.39
C LEU A 12 11.03 3.65 4.24
N SER A 13 12.35 3.86 4.13
CA SER A 13 13.20 3.20 3.13
C SER A 13 13.64 1.78 3.50
N ARG A 14 13.18 1.23 4.62
CA ARG A 14 13.44 -0.17 5.00
C ARG A 14 12.48 -1.09 4.25
N ARG A 15 13.02 -2.19 3.72
CA ARG A 15 12.20 -3.28 3.19
C ARG A 15 11.38 -3.90 4.33
N ALA A 16 10.08 -4.04 4.09
CA ALA A 16 9.16 -4.58 5.06
C ALA A 16 9.37 -6.08 5.30
N GLU A 17 9.15 -6.53 6.53
CA GLU A 17 9.15 -7.95 6.88
C GLU A 17 7.84 -8.62 6.43
N PRO A 18 7.84 -9.93 6.13
CA PRO A 18 6.60 -10.65 5.87
C PRO A 18 5.60 -10.50 7.02
N ALA A 19 4.33 -10.29 6.68
CA ALA A 19 3.22 -10.27 7.61
C ALA A 19 2.68 -11.69 7.85
N GLY A 20 2.29 -11.99 9.09
CA GLY A 20 1.68 -13.25 9.51
C GLY A 20 0.41 -13.00 10.34
N PRO A 21 -0.27 -14.06 10.81
CA PRO A 21 -1.52 -13.94 11.57
C PRO A 21 -1.46 -13.04 12.80
N ALA A 22 -0.27 -12.90 13.42
CA ALA A 22 -0.06 -11.99 14.54
C ALA A 22 -0.16 -10.51 14.17
N ASP A 23 -0.12 -10.16 12.88
CA ASP A 23 -0.17 -8.79 12.37
C ASP A 23 -1.59 -8.33 12.00
N LEU A 24 -2.63 -9.14 12.29
CA LEU A 24 -4.03 -8.74 12.11
C LEU A 24 -4.37 -7.42 12.82
N PRO A 25 -3.94 -7.16 14.06
CA PRO A 25 -4.18 -5.86 14.70
C PRO A 25 -3.54 -4.69 13.95
N ALA A 26 -2.38 -4.90 13.33
CA ALA A 26 -1.74 -3.86 12.51
C ALA A 26 -2.53 -3.55 11.22
N ALA A 27 -3.23 -4.55 10.67
CA ALA A 27 -4.14 -4.35 9.55
C ALA A 27 -5.39 -3.55 9.93
N GLU A 28 -5.93 -3.80 11.13
CA GLU A 28 -7.04 -3.02 11.68
C GLU A 28 -6.61 -1.56 11.93
N ASP A 29 -5.46 -1.34 12.59
CA ASP A 29 -4.89 0.00 12.79
C ASP A 29 -4.65 0.74 11.47
N LEU A 30 -4.13 0.05 10.45
CA LEU A 30 -3.87 0.62 9.13
C LEU A 30 -5.17 1.04 8.44
N LEU A 31 -6.20 0.19 8.51
CA LEU A 31 -7.50 0.46 7.91
C LEU A 31 -8.20 1.64 8.59
N GLU A 32 -8.26 1.65 9.93
CA GLU A 32 -8.84 2.77 10.69
C GLU A 32 -8.10 4.09 10.39
N THR A 33 -6.78 4.03 10.26
CA THR A 33 -5.97 5.22 9.95
C THR A 33 -6.24 5.73 8.54
N LEU A 34 -6.37 4.84 7.55
CA LEU A 34 -6.74 5.20 6.19
C LEU A 34 -8.15 5.82 6.14
N GLU A 35 -9.12 5.23 6.82
CA GLU A 35 -10.49 5.75 6.92
C GLU A 35 -10.55 7.15 7.55
N ALA A 36 -9.72 7.40 8.57
CA ALA A 36 -9.59 8.71 9.20
C ALA A 36 -9.00 9.78 8.26
N HIS A 37 -8.26 9.38 7.22
CA HIS A 37 -7.63 10.27 6.24
C HIS A 37 -8.28 10.19 4.85
N ARG A 38 -9.48 9.61 4.72
CA ARG A 38 -10.17 9.37 3.43
C ARG A 38 -10.34 10.59 2.53
N ASP A 39 -10.36 11.80 3.10
CA ASP A 39 -10.55 13.05 2.35
C ASP A 39 -9.30 13.46 1.54
N GLY A 40 -8.13 12.85 1.83
CA GLY A 40 -6.87 13.15 1.16
C GLY A 40 -5.95 11.96 0.92
N CYS A 41 -6.40 10.74 1.25
CA CYS A 41 -5.60 9.52 1.17
C CYS A 41 -6.45 8.36 0.64
N VAL A 42 -5.90 7.61 -0.31
CA VAL A 42 -6.57 6.48 -0.97
C VAL A 42 -5.85 5.15 -0.77
N GLY A 43 -4.70 5.17 -0.12
CA GLY A 43 -3.84 4.01 0.10
C GLY A 43 -2.80 4.27 1.17
N MET A 44 -2.48 3.24 1.94
CA MET A 44 -1.41 3.27 2.93
C MET A 44 -0.73 1.91 3.05
N ALA A 45 0.59 1.92 3.24
CA ALA A 45 1.38 0.79 3.69
C ALA A 45 1.64 0.86 5.20
N ALA A 46 1.81 -0.30 5.85
CA ALA A 46 1.98 -0.36 7.31
C ALA A 46 3.20 0.42 7.83
N ASN A 47 4.25 0.60 7.02
CA ASN A 47 5.39 1.43 7.43
C ASN A 47 5.03 2.92 7.61
N MET A 48 3.98 3.39 6.94
CA MET A 48 3.45 4.76 7.10
C MET A 48 2.78 4.98 8.46
N ILE A 49 2.48 3.92 9.21
CA ILE A 49 2.00 3.98 10.61
C ILE A 49 3.03 3.46 11.62
N GLY A 50 4.29 3.37 11.20
CA GLY A 50 5.42 2.93 12.03
C GLY A 50 5.55 1.41 12.19
N VAL A 51 4.88 0.60 11.36
CA VAL A 51 4.92 -0.88 11.44
C VAL A 51 5.69 -1.45 10.24
N ASN A 52 6.81 -2.13 10.50
CA ASN A 52 7.66 -2.69 9.44
C ASN A 52 7.17 -4.05 8.91
N LYS A 53 5.91 -4.13 8.45
CA LYS A 53 5.29 -5.34 7.91
C LYS A 53 4.77 -5.13 6.49
N ARG A 54 4.86 -6.17 5.65
CA ARG A 54 4.43 -6.15 4.25
C ARG A 54 2.91 -6.27 4.18
N LEU A 55 2.26 -5.13 4.39
CA LEU A 55 0.83 -5.00 4.59
C LEU A 55 0.39 -3.66 4.01
N ILE A 56 -0.67 -3.68 3.20
CA ILE A 56 -1.23 -2.48 2.59
C ILE A 56 -2.75 -2.45 2.78
N ALA A 57 -3.31 -1.26 2.90
CA ALA A 57 -4.74 -0.99 2.82
C ALA A 57 -4.98 0.09 1.75
N PHE A 58 -6.07 -0.01 0.99
CA PHE A 58 -6.37 0.96 -0.06
C PHE A 58 -7.85 0.99 -0.43
N ASP A 59 -8.28 2.12 -1.00
CA ASP A 59 -9.59 2.26 -1.63
C ASP A 59 -9.61 1.46 -2.93
N SER A 60 -10.62 0.60 -3.04
CA SER A 60 -10.95 -0.17 -4.22
C SER A 60 -12.37 0.17 -4.64
N GLU A 61 -12.52 1.32 -5.29
CA GLU A 61 -13.79 1.78 -5.87
C GLU A 61 -14.87 2.03 -4.80
N GLY A 62 -14.49 2.72 -3.71
CA GLY A 62 -15.39 3.06 -2.60
C GLY A 62 -15.52 1.96 -1.53
N THR A 63 -14.76 0.88 -1.66
CA THR A 63 -14.62 -0.13 -0.59
C THR A 63 -13.16 -0.31 -0.24
N TYR A 64 -12.83 -0.38 1.05
CA TYR A 64 -11.46 -0.62 1.48
C TYR A 64 -11.08 -2.09 1.40
N MET A 65 -9.86 -2.34 0.97
CA MET A 65 -9.27 -3.67 0.89
C MET A 65 -7.91 -3.71 1.56
N VAL A 66 -7.63 -4.82 2.25
CA VAL A 66 -6.34 -5.09 2.86
C VAL A 66 -5.66 -6.25 2.15
N MET A 67 -4.36 -6.12 1.91
CA MET A 67 -3.52 -7.20 1.37
C MET A 67 -2.33 -7.47 2.27
N PHE A 68 -2.17 -8.73 2.66
CA PHE A 68 -0.97 -9.24 3.30
C PHE A 68 -0.02 -9.77 2.24
N ASN A 69 1.27 -9.46 2.40
CA ASN A 69 2.34 -9.93 1.53
C ASN A 69 2.08 -9.74 0.01
N PRO A 70 1.56 -8.59 -0.46
CA PRO A 70 1.25 -8.40 -1.87
C PRO A 70 2.52 -8.41 -2.75
N GLU A 71 2.43 -8.99 -3.94
CA GLU A 71 3.49 -9.07 -4.93
C GLU A 71 2.90 -8.90 -6.34
N ILE A 72 3.45 -7.97 -7.12
CA ILE A 72 3.08 -7.80 -8.52
C ILE A 72 3.75 -8.89 -9.34
N VAL A 73 2.97 -9.85 -9.85
CA VAL A 73 3.46 -10.98 -10.63
C VAL A 73 3.38 -10.75 -12.15
N LYS A 74 2.58 -9.77 -12.59
CA LYS A 74 2.54 -9.29 -14.00
C LYS A 74 2.21 -7.81 -14.05
N LYS A 75 2.74 -7.11 -15.05
CA LYS A 75 2.49 -5.69 -15.29
C LYS A 75 2.49 -5.38 -16.80
N SER A 76 1.61 -4.49 -17.25
CA SER A 76 1.51 -4.09 -18.66
C SER A 76 1.17 -2.60 -18.80
N GLU A 77 1.42 -2.06 -20.00
CA GLU A 77 1.05 -0.69 -20.39
C GLU A 77 1.66 0.38 -19.46
N PRO A 78 2.97 0.64 -19.57
CA PRO A 78 3.62 1.64 -18.74
C PRO A 78 3.15 3.07 -19.08
N TYR A 79 3.04 3.92 -18.07
CA TYR A 79 2.73 5.34 -18.21
C TYR A 79 3.41 6.17 -17.11
N GLU A 80 3.48 7.48 -17.32
CA GLU A 80 3.93 8.43 -16.29
C GLU A 80 2.73 8.86 -15.43
N ALA A 81 2.93 8.84 -14.12
CA ALA A 81 1.98 9.31 -13.13
C ALA A 81 2.60 10.45 -12.30
N VAL A 82 1.74 11.25 -11.67
CA VAL A 82 2.13 12.21 -10.63
C VAL A 82 1.42 11.79 -9.35
N GLU A 83 2.18 11.57 -8.29
CA GLU A 83 1.69 11.03 -7.02
C GLU A 83 2.14 11.90 -5.85
N GLY A 84 1.33 11.92 -4.79
CA GLY A 84 1.71 12.40 -3.47
C GLY A 84 1.66 11.25 -2.45
N CYS A 85 2.21 11.46 -1.26
CA CYS A 85 2.21 10.49 -0.17
C CYS A 85 2.07 11.25 1.16
N LEU A 86 1.25 10.76 2.10
CA LEU A 86 1.08 11.43 3.41
C LEU A 86 2.40 11.54 4.21
N SER A 87 3.34 10.63 3.96
CA SER A 87 4.65 10.62 4.59
C SER A 87 5.65 11.61 3.97
N LEU A 88 5.36 12.19 2.80
CA LEU A 88 6.29 13.02 2.02
C LEU A 88 5.66 14.36 1.64
N SER A 89 6.47 15.41 1.52
CA SER A 89 6.01 16.71 1.04
C SER A 89 5.96 16.77 -0.49
N GLY A 90 4.84 17.26 -1.03
CA GLY A 90 4.67 17.57 -2.46
C GLY A 90 4.30 16.36 -3.31
N ALA A 91 4.30 16.56 -4.63
CA ALA A 91 4.01 15.53 -5.61
C ALA A 91 5.21 15.27 -6.52
N ARG A 92 5.38 14.02 -6.97
CA ARG A 92 6.52 13.57 -7.76
C ARG A 92 6.07 12.73 -8.95
N ARG A 93 6.86 12.77 -10.03
CA ARG A 93 6.63 11.94 -11.21
C ARG A 93 7.18 10.54 -10.96
N THR A 94 6.40 9.53 -11.31
CA THR A 94 6.82 8.13 -11.23
C THR A 94 6.26 7.32 -12.39
N ARG A 95 6.88 6.16 -12.66
CA ARG A 95 6.43 5.24 -13.70
C ARG A 95 5.51 4.19 -13.11
N ARG A 96 4.35 4.02 -13.73
CA ARG A 96 3.32 3.06 -13.33
C ARG A 96 2.87 2.19 -14.51
N TRP A 97 2.09 1.16 -14.21
CA TRP A 97 1.52 0.21 -15.17
C TRP A 97 0.00 0.25 -15.07
N ARG A 98 -0.69 0.38 -16.21
CA ARG A 98 -2.17 0.51 -16.21
C ARG A 98 -2.87 -0.76 -15.75
N SER A 99 -2.22 -1.92 -15.87
CA SER A 99 -2.75 -3.20 -15.43
C SER A 99 -1.66 -3.99 -14.71
N ILE A 100 -2.01 -4.52 -13.54
CA ILE A 100 -1.14 -5.34 -12.70
C ILE A 100 -1.89 -6.60 -12.27
N LYS A 101 -1.20 -7.74 -12.22
CA LYS A 101 -1.68 -8.94 -11.54
C LYS A 101 -0.95 -9.06 -10.21
N VAL A 102 -1.68 -9.14 -9.12
CA VAL A 102 -1.13 -9.18 -7.77
C VAL A 102 -1.42 -10.53 -7.13
N ARG A 103 -0.38 -11.18 -6.59
CA ARG A 103 -0.49 -12.28 -5.63
C ARG A 103 -0.51 -11.66 -4.24
N TYR A 104 -1.44 -12.06 -3.38
CA TYR A 104 -1.52 -11.55 -2.00
C TYR A 104 -2.23 -12.56 -1.10
N GLN A 105 -2.24 -12.31 0.20
CA GLN A 105 -3.02 -13.05 1.18
C GLN A 105 -4.14 -12.17 1.75
N ASN A 106 -5.33 -12.74 1.97
CA ASN A 106 -6.43 -12.08 2.66
C ASN A 106 -6.29 -12.19 4.19
N GLY A 107 -7.25 -11.67 4.97
CA GLY A 107 -7.23 -11.76 6.44
C GLY A 107 -7.27 -13.19 7.02
N ALA A 108 -7.67 -14.18 6.21
CA ALA A 108 -7.56 -15.60 6.56
C ALA A 108 -6.25 -16.24 6.08
N PHE A 109 -5.27 -15.44 5.65
CA PHE A 109 -3.97 -15.85 5.10
C PHE A 109 -4.03 -16.76 3.86
N GLN A 110 -5.16 -16.78 3.17
CA GLN A 110 -5.34 -17.54 1.94
C GLN A 110 -4.74 -16.78 0.76
N THR A 111 -3.91 -17.46 -0.04
CA THR A 111 -3.34 -16.87 -1.26
C THR A 111 -4.43 -16.60 -2.30
N ARG A 112 -4.42 -15.38 -2.83
CA ARG A 112 -5.32 -14.88 -3.86
C ARG A 112 -4.50 -14.29 -5.00
N PHE A 113 -5.10 -14.29 -6.19
CA PHE A 113 -4.59 -13.59 -7.36
C PHE A 113 -5.71 -12.73 -7.92
N LYS A 114 -5.44 -11.46 -8.15
CA LYS A 114 -6.41 -10.54 -8.78
C LYS A 114 -5.68 -9.59 -9.72
N THR A 115 -6.32 -9.28 -10.84
CA THR A 115 -5.87 -8.24 -11.75
C THR A 115 -6.55 -6.94 -11.34
N PHE A 116 -5.76 -5.88 -11.23
CA PHE A 116 -6.23 -4.52 -10.98
C PHE A 116 -5.83 -3.64 -12.15
N THR A 117 -6.67 -2.66 -12.46
CA THR A 117 -6.44 -1.72 -13.55
C THR A 117 -6.68 -0.28 -13.10
N GLY A 118 -6.23 0.68 -13.92
CA GLY A 118 -6.54 2.10 -13.73
C GLY A 118 -6.02 2.65 -12.41
N TRP A 119 -6.87 3.44 -11.73
CA TRP A 119 -6.50 4.15 -10.51
C TRP A 119 -6.13 3.20 -9.36
N THR A 120 -6.93 2.17 -9.12
CA THR A 120 -6.66 1.17 -8.08
C THR A 120 -5.34 0.45 -8.32
N ALA A 121 -4.99 0.16 -9.58
CA ALA A 121 -3.67 -0.40 -9.90
C ALA A 121 -2.53 0.55 -9.51
N GLN A 122 -2.69 1.85 -9.76
CA GLN A 122 -1.70 2.86 -9.41
C GLN A 122 -1.48 2.93 -7.90
N ILE A 123 -2.56 2.97 -7.12
CA ILE A 123 -2.50 2.97 -5.65
C ILE A 123 -1.75 1.73 -5.15
N ILE A 124 -2.13 0.54 -5.61
CA ILE A 124 -1.48 -0.71 -5.15
C ILE A 124 0.02 -0.72 -5.48
N GLN A 125 0.42 -0.19 -6.64
CA GLN A 125 1.85 -0.06 -6.98
C GLN A 125 2.59 0.84 -6.00
N HIS A 126 1.99 1.97 -5.63
CA HIS A 126 2.55 2.90 -4.63
C HIS A 126 2.72 2.22 -3.27
N GLU A 127 1.68 1.54 -2.77
CA GLU A 127 1.77 0.90 -1.45
C GLU A 127 2.73 -0.31 -1.42
N ILE A 128 2.87 -1.01 -2.55
CA ILE A 128 3.87 -2.07 -2.69
C ILE A 128 5.29 -1.50 -2.72
N ASP A 129 5.52 -0.35 -3.38
CA ASP A 129 6.82 0.34 -3.35
C ASP A 129 7.21 0.69 -1.91
N HIS A 130 6.27 1.22 -1.12
CA HIS A 130 6.49 1.45 0.31
C HIS A 130 6.91 0.17 1.05
N CYS A 131 6.27 -0.96 0.78
CA CYS A 131 6.68 -2.24 1.35
C CYS A 131 8.09 -2.68 0.93
N ASP A 132 8.56 -2.23 -0.23
CA ASP A 132 9.91 -2.51 -0.75
C ASP A 132 10.94 -1.47 -0.31
N GLY A 133 10.55 -0.47 0.48
CA GLY A 133 11.40 0.64 0.93
C GLY A 133 11.66 1.69 -0.16
N ILE A 134 10.85 1.70 -1.21
CA ILE A 134 10.94 2.62 -2.33
C ILE A 134 9.96 3.76 -2.10
N LEU A 135 10.48 4.99 -2.14
CA LEU A 135 9.70 6.22 -1.97
C LEU A 135 9.63 6.94 -3.32
N ILE A 136 8.48 7.53 -3.64
CA ILE A 136 8.27 8.32 -4.86
C ILE A 136 9.17 9.56 -4.94
#